data_AF-A0A1S8WGY9-F1
#
_entry.id   AF-A0A1S8WGY9-F1
#
_cell.length_a   1.000
_cell.length_b   1.000
_cell.length_c   1.000
_cell.angle_alpha   90.00
_cell.angle_beta   90.00
_cell.angle_gamma   90.00
#
_symmetry.space_group_name_H-M   'P 1'
#
loop_
_entity.id
_entity.type
_entity.pdbx_description
1 polymer ?
#
loop_
_entity_poly.entity_id
_entity_poly.type
_entity_poly.pdbx_seq_one_letter_code
_entity_poly.pdbx_strand_id
1 'polypeptide(L)'
;MAQVQTPKPHKTELHTTEQLMMFFMKLDKNNDGVVDRNELLDFCQKNRVPQSAVSEWMSRFDTDNDGKITLNEYCRGLGLKREDVIKEKTEIRSQQERQDFGEVLTFPDIEVLHTSMTWAKQEDIVNKYKALVGSGEPTEEKMNQVVDGLQNYMNDKYGKVWQCVILTGSFWMRFSYEPFMSIQFRHKNKFVVLAWRTNRTRKEVAYDQIQKCGSRTWKHLKKQYDVKNIPNNIPEKYEGVETMGEQGSDMEKMIEMFLGMDKNDDGFVDLGELRTACQEKKLDMKQVNGWLSRYDTNKDGKISLDEFCDGLGLGKQEMIVEKEERDISNTKICPTIAHEIKPLDTTMSVAKQAHITDKFIELAKEVSSDPHKMNQVAAKMKRFLDEQYGRVWQVIVLAGSYWINYSHAPFLSMQFQYGPYICIVWRTTIN
;
A
#
# COMPACT_ATOMS: atom_id res chain seq x y z
N MET A 1 46.63 -17.34 -5.49
CA MET A 1 45.26 -17.88 -5.40
C MET A 1 44.48 -16.99 -4.45
N ALA A 2 43.70 -16.05 -4.99
CA ALA A 2 42.87 -15.16 -4.18
C ALA A 2 41.68 -15.99 -3.65
N GLN A 3 41.54 -16.05 -2.32
CA GLN A 3 40.40 -16.70 -1.67
C GLN A 3 39.12 -15.95 -2.06
N VAL A 4 38.24 -16.65 -2.78
CA VAL A 4 36.87 -16.21 -3.04
C VAL A 4 36.16 -16.12 -1.69
N GLN A 5 35.99 -14.90 -1.18
CA GLN A 5 35.11 -14.66 -0.05
C GLN A 5 33.68 -14.92 -0.51
N THR A 6 33.10 -16.02 -0.03
CA THR A 6 31.66 -16.26 -0.14
C THR A 6 30.91 -15.07 0.48
N PRO A 7 29.97 -14.44 -0.22
CA PRO A 7 29.20 -13.34 0.34
C PRO A 7 28.45 -13.83 1.58
N LYS A 8 28.68 -13.17 2.71
CA LYS A 8 27.91 -13.43 3.94
C LYS A 8 26.45 -13.07 3.68
N PRO A 9 25.47 -13.91 4.05
CA PRO A 9 24.06 -13.59 3.86
C PRO A 9 23.75 -12.27 4.55
N HIS A 10 23.20 -11.32 3.79
CA HIS A 10 22.73 -10.06 4.32
C HIS A 10 21.60 -10.38 5.32
N LYS A 11 21.80 -10.11 6.61
CA LYS A 11 20.74 -10.31 7.60
C LYS A 11 19.63 -9.30 7.30
N THR A 12 18.57 -9.76 6.67
CA THR A 12 17.32 -9.01 6.53
C THR A 12 16.79 -8.67 7.93
N GLU A 13 16.68 -7.37 8.24
CA GLU A 13 15.98 -6.92 9.43
C GLU A 13 14.49 -7.13 9.24
N LEU A 14 13.90 -7.97 10.09
CA LEU A 14 12.46 -8.26 10.06
C LEU A 14 11.64 -7.03 10.45
N HIS A 15 10.44 -6.91 9.89
CA HIS A 15 9.48 -5.89 10.30
C HIS A 15 9.06 -6.11 11.77
N THR A 16 8.71 -5.04 12.50
CA THR A 16 8.36 -5.10 13.94
C THR A 16 7.33 -6.20 14.24
N THR A 17 6.32 -6.34 13.40
CA THR A 17 5.28 -7.37 13.55
C THR A 17 5.82 -8.80 13.38
N GLU A 18 6.75 -9.03 12.46
CA GLU A 18 7.41 -10.33 12.26
C GLU A 18 8.30 -10.66 13.45
N GLN A 19 9.02 -9.67 13.97
CA GLN A 19 9.80 -9.80 15.20
C GLN A 19 8.89 -10.22 16.37
N LEU A 20 7.71 -9.59 16.50
CA LEU A 20 6.73 -9.96 17.53
C LEU A 20 6.17 -11.37 17.33
N MET A 21 5.90 -11.79 16.09
CA MET A 21 5.44 -13.15 15.81
C MET A 21 6.53 -14.18 16.16
N MET A 22 7.77 -13.95 15.73
CA MET A 22 8.92 -14.81 16.08
C MET A 22 9.23 -14.78 17.58
N PHE A 23 8.94 -13.67 18.26
CA PHE A 23 9.15 -13.54 19.69
C PHE A 23 8.29 -14.53 20.48
N PHE A 24 7.01 -14.65 20.15
CA PHE A 24 6.13 -15.64 20.78
C PHE A 24 6.67 -17.06 20.58
N MET A 25 7.08 -17.39 19.35
CA MET A 25 7.65 -18.71 19.02
C MET A 25 8.94 -19.00 19.81
N LYS A 26 9.70 -17.96 20.16
CA LYS A 26 10.92 -18.09 20.98
C LYS A 26 10.61 -18.25 22.47
N LEU A 27 9.51 -17.69 22.93
CA LEU A 27 9.07 -17.77 24.33
C LEU A 27 8.46 -19.14 24.66
N ASP A 28 7.58 -19.64 23.79
CA ASP A 28 6.92 -20.95 23.87
C ASP A 28 7.93 -22.07 23.56
N LYS A 29 8.80 -22.38 24.53
CA LYS A 29 9.95 -23.29 24.34
C LYS A 29 9.52 -24.73 24.27
N ASN A 30 8.53 -25.11 25.08
CA ASN A 30 8.00 -26.46 25.12
C ASN A 30 6.99 -26.72 23.99
N ASN A 31 6.65 -25.68 23.21
CA ASN A 31 5.77 -25.72 22.05
C ASN A 31 4.35 -26.20 22.41
N ASP A 32 3.89 -25.90 23.63
CA ASP A 32 2.55 -26.22 24.12
C ASP A 32 1.50 -25.16 23.71
N GLY A 33 1.95 -24.05 23.11
CA GLY A 33 1.10 -22.98 22.59
C GLY A 33 0.67 -21.96 23.63
N VAL A 34 1.23 -22.03 24.84
CA VAL A 34 1.11 -21.01 25.88
C VAL A 34 2.50 -20.52 26.28
N VAL A 35 2.56 -19.31 26.84
CA VAL A 35 3.79 -18.81 27.46
C VAL A 35 3.51 -18.62 28.94
N ASP A 36 4.14 -19.43 29.78
CA ASP A 36 3.99 -19.31 31.22
C ASP A 36 4.97 -18.30 31.85
N ARG A 37 4.73 -17.98 33.13
CA ARG A 37 5.59 -17.04 33.87
C ARG A 37 7.04 -17.50 33.96
N ASN A 38 7.31 -18.80 34.07
CA ASN A 38 8.67 -19.33 34.16
C ASN A 38 9.40 -19.17 32.83
N GLU A 39 8.72 -19.41 31.70
CA GLU A 39 9.27 -19.19 30.36
C GLU A 39 9.64 -17.72 30.12
N LEU A 40 8.83 -16.78 30.59
CA LEU A 40 9.14 -15.34 30.57
C LEU A 40 10.32 -14.98 31.49
N LEU A 41 10.34 -15.49 32.73
CA LEU A 41 11.44 -15.23 33.68
C LEU A 41 12.78 -15.74 33.13
N ASP A 42 12.77 -16.94 32.56
CA ASP A 42 13.90 -17.56 31.87
C ASP A 42 14.38 -16.70 30.69
N PHE A 43 13.43 -16.20 29.89
CA PHE A 43 13.73 -15.33 28.76
C PHE A 43 14.40 -14.03 29.25
N CYS A 44 13.83 -13.39 30.27
CA CYS A 44 14.37 -12.16 30.85
C CYS A 44 15.80 -12.37 31.39
N GLN A 45 16.03 -13.50 32.09
CA GLN A 45 17.35 -13.85 32.60
C GLN A 45 18.37 -14.03 31.47
N LYS A 46 18.01 -14.77 30.41
CA LYS A 46 18.91 -15.04 29.27
C LYS A 46 19.24 -13.80 28.45
N ASN A 47 18.29 -12.87 28.30
CA ASN A 47 18.44 -11.69 27.44
C ASN A 47 18.78 -10.40 28.22
N ARG A 48 19.10 -10.51 29.52
CA ARG A 48 19.43 -9.38 30.41
C ARG A 48 18.32 -8.31 30.47
N VAL A 49 17.07 -8.74 30.37
CA VAL A 49 15.89 -7.87 30.54
C VAL A 49 15.50 -7.85 32.02
N PRO A 50 15.18 -6.68 32.61
CA PRO A 50 14.73 -6.62 34.00
C PRO A 50 13.53 -7.52 34.25
N GLN A 51 13.55 -8.28 35.35
CA GLN A 51 12.46 -9.19 35.72
C GLN A 51 11.14 -8.45 36.00
N SER A 52 11.19 -7.14 36.25
CA SER A 52 10.00 -6.28 36.34
C SER A 52 9.20 -6.25 35.03
N ALA A 53 9.84 -6.44 33.87
CA ALA A 53 9.17 -6.48 32.58
C ALA A 53 8.18 -7.65 32.45
N VAL A 54 8.37 -8.74 33.21
CA VAL A 54 7.43 -9.87 33.22
C VAL A 54 6.05 -9.45 33.72
N SER A 55 6.00 -8.59 34.74
CA SER A 55 4.72 -8.11 35.29
C SER A 55 4.00 -7.20 34.29
N GLU A 56 4.75 -6.37 33.55
CA GLU A 56 4.20 -5.55 32.47
C GLU A 56 3.66 -6.43 31.33
N TRP A 57 4.39 -7.47 30.93
CA TRP A 57 3.96 -8.43 29.91
C TRP A 57 2.67 -9.15 30.28
N MET A 58 2.61 -9.72 31.50
CA MET A 58 1.38 -10.37 31.99
C MET A 58 0.22 -9.37 31.99
N SER A 59 0.40 -8.16 32.53
CA SER A 59 -0.67 -7.16 32.57
C SER A 59 -1.21 -6.73 31.20
N ARG A 60 -0.42 -6.89 30.13
CA ARG A 60 -0.78 -6.49 28.76
C ARG A 60 -1.47 -7.60 27.98
N PHE A 61 -1.12 -8.86 28.23
CA PHE A 61 -1.54 -9.99 27.40
C PHE A 61 -2.40 -11.00 28.16
N ASP A 62 -2.07 -11.34 29.40
CA ASP A 62 -2.83 -12.29 30.24
C ASP A 62 -4.17 -11.63 30.63
N THR A 63 -5.22 -11.91 29.85
CA THR A 63 -6.49 -11.19 29.92
C THR A 63 -7.39 -11.80 30.98
N ASP A 64 -7.29 -13.11 31.20
CA ASP A 64 -8.07 -13.83 32.21
C ASP A 64 -7.33 -13.97 33.56
N ASN A 65 -6.07 -13.52 33.64
CA ASN A 65 -5.21 -13.55 34.83
C ASN A 65 -4.94 -14.96 35.34
N ASP A 66 -4.87 -15.95 34.45
CA ASP A 66 -4.53 -17.33 34.80
C ASP A 66 -3.02 -17.56 35.00
N GLY A 67 -2.20 -16.53 34.76
CA GLY A 67 -0.75 -16.56 34.89
C GLY A 67 -0.04 -17.13 33.67
N LYS A 68 -0.74 -17.29 32.54
CA LYS A 68 -0.23 -17.75 31.25
C LYS A 68 -0.69 -16.80 30.16
N ILE A 69 0.08 -16.74 29.07
CA ILE A 69 -0.29 -15.99 27.88
C ILE A 69 -0.54 -17.00 26.77
N THR A 70 -1.80 -17.22 26.42
CA THR A 70 -2.15 -18.07 25.29
C THR A 70 -1.80 -17.39 23.97
N LEU A 71 -1.60 -18.18 22.90
CA LEU A 71 -1.43 -17.61 21.56
C LEU A 71 -2.62 -16.71 21.16
N ASN A 72 -3.84 -17.03 21.62
CA ASN A 72 -5.02 -16.22 21.32
C ASN A 72 -4.92 -14.82 21.93
N GLU A 73 -4.51 -14.75 23.20
CA GLU A 73 -4.35 -13.50 23.93
C GLU A 73 -3.21 -12.66 23.37
N TYR A 74 -2.08 -13.31 23.06
CA TYR A 74 -0.97 -12.65 22.39
C TYR A 74 -1.38 -12.05 21.04
N CYS A 75 -2.07 -12.84 20.21
CA CYS A 75 -2.59 -12.37 18.93
C CYS A 75 -3.59 -11.23 19.11
N ARG A 76 -4.51 -11.33 20.07
CA ARG A 76 -5.50 -10.29 20.35
C ARG A 76 -4.85 -8.99 20.78
N GLY A 77 -3.87 -9.04 21.69
CA GLY A 77 -3.14 -7.87 22.17
C GLY A 77 -2.36 -7.14 21.08
N LEU A 78 -1.91 -7.89 20.05
CA LEU A 78 -1.15 -7.34 18.92
C LEU A 78 -1.99 -7.08 17.65
N GLY A 79 -3.28 -7.44 17.65
CA GLY A 79 -4.13 -7.36 16.47
C GLY A 79 -3.76 -8.35 15.36
N LEU A 80 -3.11 -9.47 15.71
CA LEU A 80 -2.73 -10.54 14.78
C LEU A 80 -3.86 -11.55 14.62
N LYS A 81 -3.92 -12.22 13.47
CA LYS A 81 -4.79 -13.39 13.28
C LYS A 81 -4.06 -14.64 13.73
N ARG A 82 -4.66 -15.38 14.67
CA ARG A 82 -4.11 -16.61 15.22
C ARG A 82 -3.75 -17.64 14.14
N GLU A 83 -4.63 -17.80 13.14
CA GLU A 83 -4.44 -18.75 12.04
C GLU A 83 -3.17 -18.46 11.24
N ASP A 84 -2.92 -17.19 10.93
CA ASP A 84 -1.71 -16.75 10.21
C ASP A 84 -0.47 -17.06 11.05
N VAL A 85 -0.48 -16.77 12.36
CA VAL A 85 0.66 -17.07 13.24
C VAL A 85 0.96 -18.57 13.31
N ILE A 86 -0.07 -19.43 13.41
CA ILE A 86 0.10 -20.89 13.44
C ILE A 86 0.69 -21.39 12.12
N LYS A 87 0.17 -20.89 10.99
CA LYS A 87 0.66 -21.27 9.67
C LYS A 87 2.12 -20.90 9.50
N GLU A 88 2.51 -19.66 9.83
CA GLU A 88 3.91 -19.23 9.77
C GLU A 88 4.80 -20.02 10.73
N LYS A 89 4.34 -20.33 11.96
CA LYS A 89 5.08 -21.17 12.92
C LYS A 89 5.41 -22.54 12.32
N THR A 90 4.44 -23.15 11.65
CA THR A 90 4.59 -24.47 11.05
C THR A 90 5.61 -24.44 9.91
N GLU A 91 5.50 -23.47 9.01
CA GLU A 91 6.43 -23.33 7.88
C GLU A 91 7.87 -23.00 8.33
N ILE A 92 8.02 -22.13 9.34
CA ILE A 92 9.33 -21.81 9.93
C ILE A 92 9.97 -23.05 10.54
N ARG A 93 9.19 -23.89 11.24
CA ARG A 93 9.70 -25.15 11.80
C ARG A 93 10.19 -26.10 10.72
N SER A 94 9.38 -26.31 9.67
CA SER A 94 9.78 -27.16 8.55
C SER A 94 11.03 -26.62 7.83
N GLN A 95 11.17 -25.30 7.74
CA GLN A 95 12.38 -24.66 7.22
C GLN A 95 13.59 -24.92 8.14
N GLN A 96 13.43 -24.79 9.46
CA GLN A 96 14.51 -25.05 10.42
C GLN A 96 14.98 -26.51 10.32
N GLU A 97 14.06 -27.45 10.21
CA GLU A 97 14.39 -28.87 10.03
C GLU A 97 15.24 -29.09 8.76
N ARG A 98 14.86 -28.49 7.61
CA ARG A 98 15.67 -28.52 6.37
C ARG A 98 17.08 -27.93 6.57
N GLN A 99 17.18 -26.82 7.31
CA GLN A 99 18.45 -26.18 7.62
C GLN A 99 19.34 -27.04 8.52
N ASP A 100 18.75 -27.73 9.50
CA ASP A 100 19.48 -28.65 10.39
C ASP A 100 20.05 -29.85 9.63
N PHE A 101 19.43 -30.25 8.51
CA PHE A 101 19.98 -31.21 7.55
C PHE A 101 21.03 -30.63 6.59
N GLY A 102 21.38 -29.35 6.73
CA GLY A 102 22.41 -28.69 5.93
C GLY A 102 21.93 -28.18 4.56
N GLU A 103 20.62 -28.15 4.32
CA GLU A 103 20.07 -27.59 3.10
C GLU A 103 20.22 -26.07 3.08
N VAL A 104 20.49 -25.50 1.90
CA VAL A 104 20.55 -24.05 1.68
C VAL A 104 19.70 -23.72 0.46
N LEU A 105 18.67 -22.88 0.66
CA LEU A 105 17.84 -22.43 -0.44
C LEU A 105 18.66 -21.60 -1.41
N THR A 106 18.79 -22.09 -2.64
CA THR A 106 19.47 -21.41 -3.74
C THR A 106 18.69 -21.57 -5.03
N PHE A 107 18.81 -20.59 -5.90
CA PHE A 107 18.15 -20.57 -7.18
C PHE A 107 19.18 -20.27 -8.26
N PRO A 108 19.28 -21.09 -9.33
CA PRO A 108 20.11 -20.73 -10.48
C PRO A 108 19.64 -19.38 -11.05
N ASP A 109 20.59 -18.49 -11.33
CA ASP A 109 20.38 -17.16 -11.93
C ASP A 109 19.57 -16.14 -11.11
N ILE A 110 19.13 -16.50 -9.90
CA ILE A 110 18.36 -15.61 -9.02
C ILE A 110 19.14 -15.34 -7.74
N GLU A 111 19.33 -14.05 -7.47
CA GLU A 111 19.90 -13.54 -6.23
C GLU A 111 18.77 -12.96 -5.38
N VAL A 112 18.45 -13.59 -4.24
CA VAL A 112 17.48 -13.01 -3.30
C VAL A 112 18.14 -11.83 -2.58
N LEU A 113 17.60 -10.63 -2.80
CA LEU A 113 18.12 -9.38 -2.23
C LEU A 113 17.60 -9.15 -0.81
N HIS A 114 16.31 -9.39 -0.61
CA HIS A 114 15.64 -9.20 0.68
C HIS A 114 14.35 -10.00 0.71
N THR A 115 14.02 -10.62 1.84
CA THR A 115 12.74 -11.31 1.99
C THR A 115 12.37 -11.48 3.44
N SER A 116 11.07 -11.44 3.71
CA SER A 116 10.51 -11.89 4.99
C SER A 116 9.77 -13.22 4.88
N MET A 117 9.70 -13.80 3.68
CA MET A 117 8.96 -15.03 3.42
C MET A 117 9.74 -16.27 3.85
N THR A 118 9.00 -17.34 4.16
CA THR A 118 9.54 -18.69 4.36
C THR A 118 10.08 -19.28 3.05
N TRP A 119 10.96 -20.28 3.16
CA TRP A 119 11.56 -20.94 1.99
C TRP A 119 10.52 -21.52 1.03
N ALA A 120 9.45 -22.12 1.56
CA ALA A 120 8.38 -22.68 0.74
C ALA A 120 7.71 -21.61 -0.14
N LYS A 121 7.44 -20.42 0.41
CA LYS A 121 6.87 -19.29 -0.34
C LYS A 121 7.88 -18.74 -1.36
N GLN A 122 9.15 -18.62 -0.97
CA GLN A 122 10.21 -18.16 -1.88
C GLN A 122 10.37 -19.10 -3.08
N GLU A 123 10.44 -20.41 -2.85
CA GLU A 123 10.52 -21.44 -3.90
C GLU A 123 9.35 -21.32 -4.87
N ASP A 124 8.13 -21.24 -4.32
CA ASP A 124 6.92 -21.14 -5.12
C ASP A 124 6.88 -19.88 -6.00
N ILE A 125 7.16 -18.72 -5.43
CA ILE A 125 7.10 -17.44 -6.14
C ILE A 125 8.22 -17.35 -7.18
N VAL A 126 9.44 -17.76 -6.85
CA VAL A 126 10.57 -17.74 -7.80
C VAL A 126 10.33 -18.72 -8.94
N ASN A 127 9.82 -19.93 -8.64
CA ASN A 127 9.50 -20.91 -9.69
C ASN A 127 8.36 -20.41 -10.59
N LYS A 128 7.33 -19.76 -10.02
CA LYS A 128 6.28 -19.15 -10.83
C LYS A 128 6.82 -18.05 -11.73
N TYR A 129 7.65 -17.15 -11.18
CA TYR A 129 8.29 -16.10 -11.96
C TYR A 129 9.13 -16.68 -13.12
N LYS A 130 9.95 -17.70 -12.85
CA LYS A 130 10.75 -18.37 -13.90
C LYS A 130 9.86 -19.00 -14.97
N ALA A 131 8.75 -19.64 -14.58
CA ALA A 131 7.80 -20.22 -15.53
C ALA A 131 7.15 -19.15 -16.43
N LEU A 132 6.86 -17.96 -15.89
CA LEU A 132 6.31 -16.83 -16.65
C LEU A 132 7.34 -16.20 -17.61
N VAL A 133 8.61 -16.14 -17.20
CA VAL A 133 9.71 -15.68 -18.08
C VAL A 133 9.96 -16.69 -19.22
N GLY A 134 9.84 -17.99 -18.93
CA GLY A 134 10.09 -19.08 -19.86
C GLY A 134 11.58 -19.47 -19.94
N SER A 135 11.92 -20.33 -20.91
CA SER A 135 13.27 -20.89 -21.07
C SER A 135 14.29 -19.95 -21.72
N GLY A 136 13.92 -18.68 -22.00
CA GLY A 136 14.76 -17.70 -22.68
C GLY A 136 15.39 -16.67 -21.74
N GLU A 137 16.26 -15.83 -22.28
CA GLU A 137 16.69 -14.60 -21.61
C GLU A 137 15.46 -13.71 -21.33
N PRO A 138 15.34 -13.11 -20.14
CA PRO A 138 14.21 -12.24 -19.86
C PRO A 138 14.30 -10.99 -20.75
N THR A 139 13.26 -10.75 -21.56
CA THR A 139 13.18 -9.58 -22.44
C THR A 139 12.19 -8.57 -21.89
N GLU A 140 12.45 -7.30 -22.16
CA GLU A 140 11.63 -6.17 -21.70
C GLU A 140 10.19 -6.24 -22.24
N GLU A 141 10.03 -6.74 -23.46
CA GLU A 141 8.73 -6.91 -24.14
C GLU A 141 7.76 -7.81 -23.37
N LYS A 142 8.27 -8.79 -22.62
CA LYS A 142 7.44 -9.76 -21.89
C LYS A 142 7.15 -9.34 -20.45
N MET A 143 7.85 -8.34 -19.91
CA MET A 143 7.78 -8.03 -18.48
C MET A 143 6.40 -7.56 -18.02
N ASN A 144 5.61 -6.92 -18.89
CA ASN A 144 4.19 -6.62 -18.61
C ASN A 144 3.38 -7.89 -18.32
N GLN A 145 3.48 -8.89 -19.21
CA GLN A 145 2.76 -10.15 -19.04
C GLN A 145 3.26 -10.94 -17.82
N VAL A 146 4.56 -10.86 -17.54
CA VAL A 146 5.17 -11.52 -16.37
C VAL A 146 4.68 -10.88 -15.08
N VAL A 147 4.67 -9.54 -14.97
CA VAL A 147 4.22 -8.85 -13.75
C VAL A 147 2.73 -9.10 -13.49
N ASP A 148 1.89 -9.08 -14.53
CA ASP A 148 0.47 -9.40 -14.45
C ASP A 148 0.23 -10.86 -14.02
N GLY A 149 0.90 -11.80 -14.69
CA GLY A 149 0.78 -13.22 -14.39
C GLY A 149 1.24 -13.56 -12.98
N LEU A 150 2.28 -12.87 -12.49
CA LEU A 150 2.81 -13.07 -11.15
C LEU A 150 1.85 -12.53 -10.09
N GLN A 151 1.35 -11.31 -10.29
CA GLN A 151 0.39 -10.70 -9.37
C GLN A 151 -0.91 -11.51 -9.30
N ASN A 152 -1.47 -11.93 -10.44
CA ASN A 152 -2.67 -12.76 -10.50
C ASN A 152 -2.49 -14.07 -9.74
N TYR A 153 -1.35 -14.74 -9.93
CA TYR A 153 -1.04 -15.98 -9.23
C TYR A 153 -0.97 -15.79 -7.71
N MET A 154 -0.29 -14.74 -7.25
CA MET A 154 -0.15 -14.50 -5.81
C MET A 154 -1.48 -14.03 -5.19
N ASN A 155 -2.28 -13.25 -5.92
CA ASN A 155 -3.63 -12.87 -5.51
C ASN A 155 -4.55 -14.09 -5.31
N ASP A 156 -4.44 -15.09 -6.20
CA ASP A 156 -5.22 -16.32 -6.15
C ASP A 156 -4.75 -17.24 -5.00
N LYS A 157 -3.44 -17.47 -4.90
CA LYS A 157 -2.87 -18.44 -3.96
C LYS A 157 -2.68 -17.93 -2.54
N TYR A 158 -2.23 -16.68 -2.39
CA TYR A 158 -1.84 -16.08 -1.11
C TYR A 158 -2.77 -14.95 -0.66
N GLY A 159 -3.93 -14.84 -1.32
CA GLY A 159 -4.90 -13.79 -1.09
C GLY A 159 -4.53 -12.50 -1.80
N LYS A 160 -5.53 -11.64 -1.98
CA LYS A 160 -5.46 -10.45 -2.83
C LYS A 160 -4.61 -9.30 -2.24
N VAL A 161 -4.34 -8.29 -3.08
CA VAL A 161 -3.64 -7.01 -2.80
C VAL A 161 -2.12 -7.16 -2.82
N TRP A 162 -1.65 -7.91 -3.81
CA TRP A 162 -0.24 -7.96 -4.16
C TRP A 162 0.18 -6.76 -4.99
N GLN A 163 1.34 -6.23 -4.62
CA GLN A 163 2.08 -5.24 -5.37
C GLN A 163 3.23 -5.98 -6.04
N CYS A 164 3.32 -5.88 -7.37
CA CYS A 164 4.35 -6.52 -8.17
C CYS A 164 5.04 -5.48 -9.03
N VAL A 165 6.34 -5.33 -8.86
CA VAL A 165 7.16 -4.40 -9.63
C VAL A 165 8.35 -5.17 -10.19
N ILE A 166 8.61 -5.02 -11.47
CA ILE A 166 9.85 -5.43 -12.10
C ILE A 166 10.54 -4.15 -12.57
N LEU A 167 11.81 -3.98 -12.24
CA LEU A 167 12.56 -2.78 -12.61
C LEU A 167 14.00 -3.09 -13.03
N THR A 168 14.60 -2.14 -13.74
CA THR A 168 16.02 -2.09 -14.07
C THR A 168 16.65 -0.83 -13.50
N GLY A 169 17.97 -0.84 -13.32
CA GLY A 169 18.72 0.33 -12.85
C GLY A 169 18.69 0.51 -11.34
N SER A 170 18.76 1.77 -10.89
CA SER A 170 18.84 2.13 -9.48
C SER A 170 17.45 2.48 -8.95
N PHE A 171 17.13 2.06 -7.73
CA PHE A 171 15.84 2.36 -7.12
C PHE A 171 15.98 2.57 -5.61
N TRP A 172 15.06 3.36 -5.07
CA TRP A 172 14.91 3.67 -3.66
C TRP A 172 13.43 3.59 -3.34
N MET A 173 13.07 2.84 -2.30
CA MET A 173 11.67 2.62 -1.99
C MET A 173 11.37 2.62 -0.51
N ARG A 174 10.15 3.02 -0.19
CA ARG A 174 9.55 2.93 1.13
C ARG A 174 8.13 2.45 0.99
N PHE A 175 7.86 1.29 1.57
CA PHE A 175 6.61 0.58 1.39
C PHE A 175 6.18 -0.06 2.72
N SER A 176 4.93 -0.43 2.81
CA SER A 176 4.32 -1.11 3.95
C SER A 176 3.80 -2.46 3.47
N TYR A 177 4.05 -3.53 4.23
CA TYR A 177 3.68 -4.89 3.82
C TYR A 177 3.16 -5.71 5.00
N GLU A 178 2.39 -6.74 4.66
CA GLU A 178 1.91 -7.75 5.60
C GLU A 178 3.07 -8.67 6.03
N PRO A 179 3.17 -9.06 7.32
CA PRO A 179 4.23 -9.92 7.82
C PRO A 179 4.40 -11.19 6.98
N PHE A 180 5.64 -11.57 6.72
CA PHE A 180 6.01 -12.77 5.96
C PHE A 180 5.51 -12.79 4.51
N MET A 181 5.11 -11.62 3.96
CA MET A 181 4.58 -11.48 2.60
C MET A 181 5.39 -10.51 1.76
N SER A 182 6.72 -10.46 1.90
CA SER A 182 7.61 -9.66 1.04
C SER A 182 8.83 -10.43 0.54
N ILE A 183 9.12 -10.28 -0.76
CA ILE A 183 10.30 -10.84 -1.42
C ILE A 183 10.82 -9.87 -2.48
N GLN A 184 12.15 -9.79 -2.56
CA GLN A 184 12.91 -9.01 -3.52
C GLN A 184 14.03 -9.89 -4.04
N PHE A 185 14.13 -10.05 -5.35
CA PHE A 185 15.18 -10.86 -5.96
C PHE A 185 15.60 -10.29 -7.31
N ARG A 186 16.83 -10.59 -7.72
CA ARG A 186 17.43 -10.15 -8.97
C ARG A 186 17.65 -11.34 -9.89
N HIS A 187 17.22 -11.21 -11.15
CA HIS A 187 17.42 -12.21 -12.19
C HIS A 187 18.53 -11.78 -13.16
N LYS A 188 19.59 -12.59 -13.28
CA LYS A 188 20.73 -12.40 -14.21
C LYS A 188 21.34 -11.00 -14.18
N ASN A 189 21.44 -10.39 -13.00
CA ASN A 189 21.95 -9.04 -12.79
C ASN A 189 21.23 -7.91 -13.56
N LYS A 190 20.06 -8.17 -14.16
CA LYS A 190 19.33 -7.20 -14.98
C LYS A 190 18.01 -6.77 -14.35
N PHE A 191 17.12 -7.73 -14.11
CA PHE A 191 15.78 -7.45 -13.61
C PHE A 191 15.72 -7.63 -12.10
N VAL A 192 15.26 -6.60 -11.40
CA VAL A 192 14.92 -6.70 -9.97
C VAL A 192 13.42 -6.85 -9.86
N VAL A 193 12.97 -7.93 -9.23
CA VAL A 193 11.58 -8.23 -8.96
C VAL A 193 11.29 -7.91 -7.51
N LEU A 194 10.27 -7.10 -7.28
CA LEU A 194 9.75 -6.72 -5.98
C LEU A 194 8.31 -7.21 -5.89
N ALA A 195 8.02 -8.05 -4.90
CA ALA A 195 6.67 -8.54 -4.65
C ALA A 195 6.36 -8.43 -3.16
N TRP A 196 5.26 -7.75 -2.83
CA TRP A 196 4.78 -7.71 -1.46
C TRP A 196 3.26 -7.59 -1.39
N ARG A 197 2.67 -8.10 -0.32
CA ARG A 197 1.25 -7.96 -0.03
C ARG A 197 1.03 -6.86 1.00
N THR A 198 -0.07 -6.12 0.89
CA THR A 198 -0.47 -5.17 1.94
C THR A 198 -1.75 -5.62 2.64
N ASN A 199 -1.82 -5.39 3.95
CA ASN A 199 -2.90 -5.91 4.78
C ASN A 199 -4.24 -5.24 4.43
N ARG A 200 -5.30 -6.05 4.38
CA ARG A 200 -6.69 -5.63 4.12
C ARG A 200 -7.48 -5.25 5.36
N THR A 201 -7.05 -5.57 6.59
CA THR A 201 -7.97 -5.55 7.75
C THR A 201 -8.00 -4.24 8.55
N ARG A 202 -9.21 -3.68 8.70
CA ARG A 202 -9.66 -2.80 9.78
C ARG A 202 -9.42 -3.48 11.13
N LYS A 203 -8.41 -2.99 11.84
CA LYS A 203 -8.38 -2.85 13.31
C LYS A 203 -7.14 -2.05 13.68
N GLU A 204 -7.26 -0.73 13.56
CA GLU A 204 -6.40 0.23 14.24
C GLU A 204 -6.59 0.12 15.76
N VAL A 205 -5.95 -0.87 16.42
CA VAL A 205 -6.03 -0.97 17.89
C VAL A 205 -4.66 -1.03 18.59
N ALA A 206 -3.54 -1.26 17.90
CA ALA A 206 -2.25 -1.43 18.59
C ALA A 206 -1.18 -0.33 18.34
N TYR A 207 -1.39 0.63 17.43
CA TYR A 207 -0.43 1.74 17.20
C TYR A 207 -0.97 3.13 17.58
N ASP A 208 -2.28 3.24 17.81
CA ASP A 208 -2.99 4.51 18.01
C ASP A 208 -2.90 5.06 19.44
N GLN A 209 -2.35 4.28 20.38
CA GLN A 209 -2.14 4.72 21.76
C GLN A 209 -0.81 5.45 22.00
N ILE A 210 0.06 5.60 20.98
CA ILE A 210 1.39 6.21 21.17
C ILE A 210 1.52 7.62 20.55
N GLN A 211 0.60 8.10 19.70
CA GLN A 211 0.76 9.44 19.07
C GLN A 211 -0.49 10.32 19.00
N LYS A 212 -1.33 10.30 20.06
CA LYS A 212 -2.32 11.36 20.28
C LYS A 212 -1.64 12.66 20.74
N CYS A 213 -1.12 13.42 19.78
CA CYS A 213 -0.87 14.85 19.91
C CYS A 213 -0.90 15.52 18.52
N GLY A 214 -1.89 16.39 18.27
CA GLY A 214 -1.67 17.58 17.44
C GLY A 214 -2.39 17.69 16.08
N SER A 215 -3.70 17.93 16.14
CA SER A 215 -4.47 18.86 15.27
C SER A 215 -3.66 20.02 14.63
N ARG A 216 -3.94 20.38 13.36
CA ARG A 216 -4.13 21.80 12.86
C ARG A 216 -4.30 22.03 11.34
N THR A 217 -4.11 21.04 10.46
CA THR A 217 -3.87 21.29 9.01
C THR A 217 -5.08 21.76 8.20
N TRP A 218 -6.33 21.43 8.57
CA TRP A 218 -7.52 21.76 7.75
C TRP A 218 -8.05 23.19 7.89
N LYS A 219 -7.65 23.95 8.92
CA LYS A 219 -8.11 25.35 9.10
C LYS A 219 -7.33 26.38 8.28
N HIS A 220 -6.14 26.04 7.78
CA HIS A 220 -5.32 26.97 7.00
C HIS A 220 -5.73 27.02 5.52
N LEU A 221 -6.12 25.89 4.91
CA LEU A 221 -6.51 25.82 3.51
C LEU A 221 -7.81 26.60 3.21
N LYS A 222 -8.78 26.63 4.15
CA LYS A 222 -10.00 27.44 4.01
C LYS A 222 -9.77 28.96 4.02
N LYS A 223 -8.63 29.45 4.51
CA LYS A 223 -8.37 30.89 4.67
C LYS A 223 -7.68 31.53 3.47
N GLN A 224 -7.13 30.72 2.54
CA GLN A 224 -6.31 31.20 1.44
C GLN A 224 -7.08 31.41 0.13
N TYR A 225 -8.28 30.82 -0.01
CA TYR A 225 -9.08 30.87 -1.25
C TYR A 225 -10.56 31.19 -0.96
N ASP A 226 -10.83 32.37 -0.42
CA ASP A 226 -12.22 32.86 -0.27
C ASP A 226 -12.80 33.21 -1.65
N VAL A 227 -13.48 32.23 -2.27
CA VAL A 227 -14.02 32.27 -3.65
C VAL A 227 -15.12 33.33 -3.84
N LYS A 228 -15.52 34.06 -2.79
CA LYS A 228 -16.67 34.99 -2.83
C LYS A 228 -16.33 36.44 -3.21
N ASN A 229 -15.07 36.81 -3.40
CA ASN A 229 -14.67 38.21 -3.66
C ASN A 229 -13.67 38.36 -4.82
N ILE A 230 -14.04 37.94 -6.03
CA ILE A 230 -13.22 38.18 -7.24
C ILE A 230 -13.87 39.31 -8.08
N PRO A 231 -13.13 40.38 -8.44
CA PRO A 231 -13.67 41.47 -9.25
C PRO A 231 -13.99 41.04 -10.70
N ASN A 232 -15.08 41.58 -11.24
CA ASN A 232 -15.69 41.29 -12.53
C ASN A 232 -14.94 41.86 -13.76
N ASN A 233 -13.63 41.69 -13.88
CA ASN A 233 -12.93 42.10 -15.10
C ASN A 233 -11.96 41.02 -15.58
N ILE A 234 -12.41 40.25 -16.58
CA ILE A 234 -11.72 39.10 -17.14
C ILE A 234 -11.56 39.33 -18.66
N PRO A 235 -10.35 39.23 -19.24
CA PRO A 235 -10.17 39.09 -20.68
C PRO A 235 -10.62 37.69 -21.15
N GLU A 236 -11.26 37.65 -22.32
CA GLU A 236 -11.75 36.43 -22.96
C GLU A 236 -10.63 35.49 -23.44
N LYS A 237 -10.90 34.18 -23.25
CA LYS A 237 -10.29 33.00 -23.89
C LYS A 237 -8.81 32.70 -23.62
N TYR A 238 -8.60 31.53 -23.00
CA TYR A 238 -7.41 30.71 -23.26
C TYR A 238 -7.87 29.26 -23.49
N GLU A 239 -7.71 28.82 -24.74
CA GLU A 239 -7.86 27.44 -25.20
C GLU A 239 -6.53 26.71 -24.97
N GLY A 240 -6.58 25.43 -24.55
CA GLY A 240 -5.45 24.51 -24.66
C GLY A 240 -4.92 23.96 -23.33
N VAL A 241 -5.66 23.04 -22.70
CA VAL A 241 -5.07 21.97 -21.88
C VAL A 241 -5.66 20.67 -22.41
N GLU A 242 -4.86 19.91 -23.16
CA GLU A 242 -5.23 18.57 -23.59
C GLU A 242 -5.39 17.70 -22.35
N THR A 243 -6.63 17.36 -22.02
CA THR A 243 -6.98 16.41 -20.97
C THR A 243 -6.55 15.01 -21.42
N MET A 244 -5.51 14.49 -20.76
CA MET A 244 -4.97 13.15 -20.99
C MET A 244 -5.95 12.06 -20.52
N GLY A 245 -5.94 10.92 -21.22
CA GLY A 245 -7.00 9.92 -21.25
C GLY A 245 -7.33 9.17 -19.95
N GLU A 246 -8.62 8.87 -19.82
CA GLU A 246 -9.26 8.10 -18.74
C GLU A 246 -8.70 6.67 -18.62
N GLN A 247 -7.76 6.42 -17.71
CA GLN A 247 -7.38 5.06 -17.27
C GLN A 247 -7.73 4.84 -15.79
N GLY A 248 -9.00 5.07 -15.43
CA GLY A 248 -9.54 4.61 -14.15
C GLY A 248 -9.93 3.13 -14.19
N SER A 249 -9.76 2.42 -13.08
CA SER A 249 -10.37 1.10 -12.87
C SER A 249 -11.90 1.16 -13.04
N ASP A 250 -12.56 0.03 -13.31
CA ASP A 250 -14.04 0.00 -13.40
C ASP A 250 -14.72 0.57 -12.14
N MET A 251 -14.07 0.41 -10.99
CA MET A 251 -14.49 1.01 -9.72
C MET A 251 -14.31 2.54 -9.71
N GLU A 252 -13.19 3.08 -10.19
CA GLU A 252 -13.00 4.54 -10.26
C GLU A 252 -13.96 5.18 -11.25
N LYS A 253 -14.18 4.56 -12.41
CA LYS A 253 -15.21 5.01 -13.36
C LYS A 253 -16.60 5.03 -12.73
N MET A 254 -16.91 4.00 -11.93
CA MET A 254 -18.14 3.91 -11.16
C MET A 254 -18.27 5.09 -10.17
N ILE A 255 -17.20 5.41 -9.45
CA ILE A 255 -17.19 6.50 -8.48
C ILE A 255 -17.25 7.86 -9.18
N GLU A 256 -16.47 8.11 -10.23
CA GLU A 256 -16.53 9.36 -11.02
C GLU A 256 -17.92 9.59 -11.60
N MET A 257 -18.56 8.52 -12.06
CA MET A 257 -19.91 8.57 -12.54
C MET A 257 -20.88 8.98 -11.43
N PHE A 258 -20.78 8.39 -10.24
CA PHE A 258 -21.59 8.75 -9.08
C PHE A 258 -21.36 10.20 -8.63
N LEU A 259 -20.10 10.62 -8.48
CA LEU A 259 -19.74 11.99 -8.10
C LEU A 259 -20.25 13.03 -9.11
N GLY A 260 -20.28 12.69 -10.40
CA GLY A 260 -20.81 13.55 -11.45
C GLY A 260 -22.33 13.55 -11.61
N MET A 261 -23.05 12.62 -10.96
CA MET A 261 -24.52 12.48 -11.00
C MET A 261 -25.23 13.38 -10.00
N ASP A 262 -24.64 13.62 -8.83
CA ASP A 262 -25.15 14.51 -7.78
C ASP A 262 -25.01 15.98 -8.24
N LYS A 263 -25.94 16.41 -9.10
CA LYS A 263 -25.91 17.70 -9.80
C LYS A 263 -26.38 18.83 -8.89
N ASN A 264 -27.26 18.52 -7.95
CA ASN A 264 -27.83 19.49 -7.03
C ASN A 264 -26.99 19.65 -5.74
N ASP A 265 -25.91 18.87 -5.59
CA ASP A 265 -24.99 18.86 -4.45
C ASP A 265 -25.72 18.60 -3.12
N ASP A 266 -26.80 17.80 -3.18
CA ASP A 266 -27.56 17.42 -2.00
C ASP A 266 -26.95 16.21 -1.27
N GLY A 267 -25.93 15.57 -1.87
CA GLY A 267 -25.23 14.42 -1.33
C GLY A 267 -25.94 13.09 -1.55
N PHE A 268 -27.01 13.08 -2.34
CA PHE A 268 -27.76 11.92 -2.78
C PHE A 268 -27.67 11.79 -4.31
N VAL A 269 -27.84 10.57 -4.80
CA VAL A 269 -28.07 10.31 -6.22
C VAL A 269 -29.45 9.69 -6.35
N ASP A 270 -30.41 10.49 -6.82
CA ASP A 270 -31.80 10.04 -6.92
C ASP A 270 -32.12 9.37 -8.27
N LEU A 271 -33.32 8.81 -8.36
CA LEU A 271 -33.81 8.10 -9.55
C LEU A 271 -33.89 8.99 -10.80
N GLY A 272 -34.08 10.30 -10.63
CA GLY A 272 -34.07 11.29 -11.71
C GLY A 272 -32.65 11.58 -12.20
N GLU A 273 -31.70 11.73 -11.30
CA GLU A 273 -30.27 11.92 -11.61
C GLU A 273 -29.66 10.67 -12.24
N LEU A 274 -29.99 9.48 -11.72
CA LEU A 274 -29.61 8.20 -12.33
C LEU A 274 -30.17 8.07 -13.74
N ARG A 275 -31.45 8.40 -13.96
CA ARG A 275 -32.07 8.34 -15.30
C ARG A 275 -31.43 9.31 -16.28
N THR A 276 -31.13 10.53 -15.83
CA THR A 276 -30.46 11.55 -16.65
C THR A 276 -29.08 11.06 -17.07
N ALA A 277 -28.29 10.56 -16.12
CA ALA A 277 -26.98 10.01 -16.42
C ALA A 277 -27.03 8.73 -17.27
N CYS A 278 -28.10 7.92 -17.19
CA CYS A 278 -28.30 6.77 -18.08
C CYS A 278 -28.57 7.17 -19.53
N GLN A 279 -29.31 8.26 -19.73
CA GLN A 279 -29.56 8.81 -21.07
C GLN A 279 -28.30 9.43 -21.66
N GLU A 280 -27.50 10.12 -20.86
CA GLU A 280 -26.28 10.80 -21.30
C GLU A 280 -25.09 9.84 -21.50
N LYS A 281 -24.90 8.88 -20.59
CA LYS A 281 -23.73 7.96 -20.57
C LYS A 281 -24.01 6.57 -21.14
N LYS A 282 -25.17 6.35 -21.77
CA LYS A 282 -25.60 5.07 -22.38
C LYS A 282 -25.56 3.86 -21.43
N LEU A 283 -25.90 4.07 -20.16
CA LEU A 283 -26.00 2.98 -19.18
C LEU A 283 -27.33 2.24 -19.35
N ASP A 284 -27.32 0.92 -19.23
CA ASP A 284 -28.55 0.12 -19.32
C ASP A 284 -29.36 0.25 -18.00
N MET A 285 -30.67 0.47 -18.10
CA MET A 285 -31.59 0.51 -16.95
C MET A 285 -31.54 -0.77 -16.09
N LYS A 286 -31.12 -1.91 -16.65
CA LYS A 286 -30.84 -3.11 -15.85
C LYS A 286 -29.65 -2.92 -14.90
N GLN A 287 -28.63 -2.17 -15.28
CA GLN A 287 -27.50 -1.85 -14.42
C GLN A 287 -27.95 -0.95 -13.26
N VAL A 288 -28.80 0.05 -13.52
CA VAL A 288 -29.37 0.95 -12.50
C VAL A 288 -30.17 0.19 -11.44
N ASN A 289 -31.08 -0.69 -11.87
CA ASN A 289 -31.85 -1.51 -10.93
C ASN A 289 -30.94 -2.44 -10.11
N GLY A 290 -29.85 -2.92 -10.72
CA GLY A 290 -28.81 -3.68 -10.04
C GLY A 290 -28.05 -2.87 -8.98
N TRP A 291 -27.90 -1.56 -9.17
CA TRP A 291 -27.29 -0.67 -8.18
C TRP A 291 -28.22 -0.38 -7.01
N LEU A 292 -29.48 0.00 -7.27
CA LEU A 292 -30.47 0.20 -6.23
C LEU A 292 -30.60 -1.06 -5.37
N SER A 293 -30.73 -2.23 -5.99
CA SER A 293 -30.79 -3.49 -5.23
C SER A 293 -29.55 -3.80 -4.38
N ARG A 294 -28.40 -3.19 -4.67
CA ARG A 294 -27.13 -3.48 -3.96
C ARG A 294 -26.78 -2.45 -2.90
N TYR A 295 -27.10 -1.18 -3.15
CA TYR A 295 -26.61 -0.07 -2.33
C TYR A 295 -27.73 0.62 -1.53
N ASP A 296 -28.96 0.68 -2.05
CA ASP A 296 -30.12 1.25 -1.35
C ASP A 296 -30.50 0.37 -0.15
N THR A 297 -29.90 0.66 1.00
CA THR A 297 -29.99 -0.16 2.21
C THR A 297 -31.25 0.19 2.98
N ASN A 298 -31.63 1.46 2.98
CA ASN A 298 -32.83 1.96 3.65
C ASN A 298 -34.11 1.78 2.81
N LYS A 299 -33.98 1.40 1.52
CA LYS A 299 -35.05 1.17 0.55
C LYS A 299 -35.90 2.42 0.25
N ASP A 300 -35.28 3.59 0.30
CA ASP A 300 -35.95 4.86 0.00
C ASP A 300 -36.01 5.17 -1.51
N GLY A 301 -35.40 4.32 -2.35
CA GLY A 301 -35.36 4.46 -3.80
C GLY A 301 -34.29 5.44 -4.29
N LYS A 302 -33.40 5.89 -3.41
CA LYS A 302 -32.21 6.70 -3.70
C LYS A 302 -30.95 5.96 -3.26
N ILE A 303 -29.80 6.43 -3.70
CA ILE A 303 -28.51 5.96 -3.19
C ILE A 303 -27.81 7.16 -2.59
N SER A 304 -27.75 7.21 -1.25
CA SER A 304 -26.96 8.22 -0.56
C SER A 304 -25.46 7.98 -0.72
N LEU A 305 -24.65 9.03 -0.57
CA LEU A 305 -23.18 8.87 -0.54
C LEU A 305 -22.74 7.88 0.56
N ASP A 306 -23.44 7.84 1.70
CA ASP A 306 -23.17 6.90 2.78
C ASP A 306 -23.37 5.45 2.33
N GLU A 307 -24.51 5.15 1.72
CA GLU A 307 -24.84 3.82 1.19
C GLU A 307 -23.89 3.37 0.07
N PHE A 308 -23.53 4.30 -0.82
CA PHE A 308 -22.56 4.05 -1.87
C PHE A 308 -21.17 3.74 -1.30
N CYS A 309 -20.73 4.55 -0.32
CA CYS A 309 -19.46 4.34 0.36
C CYS A 309 -19.42 3.03 1.15
N ASP A 310 -20.46 2.73 1.93
CA ASP A 310 -20.53 1.51 2.73
C ASP A 310 -20.54 0.25 1.85
N GLY A 311 -21.28 0.28 0.74
CA GLY A 311 -21.33 -0.85 -0.19
C GLY A 311 -20.02 -1.11 -0.94
N LEU A 312 -19.18 -0.10 -1.14
CA LEU A 312 -17.88 -0.21 -1.81
C LEU A 312 -16.70 -0.26 -0.84
N GLY A 313 -16.93 -0.05 0.47
CA GLY A 313 -15.88 0.07 1.47
C GLY A 313 -15.04 1.34 1.34
N LEU A 314 -15.64 2.44 0.87
CA LEU A 314 -14.98 3.73 0.69
C LEU A 314 -15.13 4.62 1.92
N GLY A 315 -14.18 5.52 2.13
CA GLY A 315 -14.29 6.55 3.17
C GLY A 315 -15.13 7.73 2.69
N LYS A 316 -16.31 7.96 3.32
CA LYS A 316 -17.19 9.10 2.98
C LYS A 316 -16.46 10.43 2.88
N GLN A 317 -15.64 10.76 3.89
CA GLN A 317 -14.90 12.02 3.92
C GLN A 317 -13.87 12.12 2.79
N GLU A 318 -13.23 11.01 2.40
CA GLU A 318 -12.30 10.98 1.28
C GLU A 318 -13.03 11.24 -0.04
N MET A 319 -14.26 10.71 -0.21
CA MET A 319 -15.07 10.95 -1.41
C MET A 319 -15.60 12.39 -1.50
N ILE A 320 -15.98 13.00 -0.38
CA ILE A 320 -16.37 14.42 -0.37
C ILE A 320 -15.20 15.31 -0.81
N VAL A 321 -14.01 15.09 -0.23
CA VAL A 321 -12.81 15.85 -0.60
C VAL A 321 -12.47 15.63 -2.08
N GLU A 322 -12.59 14.40 -2.57
CA GLU A 322 -12.34 14.09 -3.99
C GLU A 322 -13.32 14.82 -4.92
N LYS A 323 -14.61 14.90 -4.55
CA LYS A 323 -15.62 15.69 -5.29
C LYS A 323 -15.23 17.16 -5.34
N GLU A 324 -14.95 17.76 -4.18
CA GLU A 324 -14.56 19.17 -4.06
C GLU A 324 -13.31 19.48 -4.90
N GLU A 325 -12.27 18.65 -4.84
CA GLU A 325 -11.04 18.84 -5.62
C GLU A 325 -11.27 18.78 -7.13
N ARG A 326 -12.15 17.88 -7.58
CA ARG A 326 -12.50 17.73 -9.00
C ARG A 326 -13.39 18.87 -9.48
N ASP A 327 -14.29 19.36 -8.65
CA ASP A 327 -15.09 20.54 -8.99
C ASP A 327 -14.23 21.81 -9.09
N ILE A 328 -13.23 21.96 -8.22
CA ILE A 328 -12.25 23.06 -8.31
C ILE A 328 -11.49 23.03 -9.64
N SER A 329 -11.20 21.84 -10.18
CA SER A 329 -10.51 21.73 -11.48
C SER A 329 -11.32 22.31 -12.65
N ASN A 330 -12.64 22.44 -12.48
CA ASN A 330 -13.55 23.10 -13.44
C ASN A 330 -13.62 24.64 -13.22
N THR A 331 -12.88 25.19 -12.27
CA THR A 331 -12.83 26.63 -11.97
C THR A 331 -11.52 27.27 -12.47
N LYS A 332 -11.50 28.61 -12.61
CA LYS A 332 -10.32 29.37 -13.08
C LYS A 332 -9.13 29.38 -12.11
N ILE A 333 -9.23 28.75 -10.93
CA ILE A 333 -8.18 28.71 -9.90
C ILE A 333 -7.69 27.25 -9.71
N CYS A 334 -7.48 26.54 -10.81
CA CYS A 334 -6.92 25.19 -10.75
C CYS A 334 -5.39 25.25 -10.51
N PRO A 335 -4.85 24.54 -9.51
CA PRO A 335 -3.39 24.40 -9.35
C PRO A 335 -2.76 23.83 -10.62
N THR A 336 -1.60 24.38 -11.03
CA THR A 336 -0.88 23.92 -12.22
C THR A 336 0.25 22.99 -11.84
N ILE A 337 0.39 21.88 -12.56
CA ILE A 337 1.53 20.99 -12.43
C ILE A 337 2.75 21.68 -13.04
N ALA A 338 3.88 21.67 -12.33
CA ALA A 338 5.11 22.27 -12.81
C ALA A 338 5.53 21.69 -14.16
N HIS A 339 5.95 22.53 -15.10
CA HIS A 339 6.35 22.13 -16.46
C HIS A 339 7.56 21.17 -16.48
N GLU A 340 8.34 21.11 -15.39
CA GLU A 340 9.46 20.17 -15.22
C GLU A 340 8.98 18.71 -14.99
N ILE A 341 7.70 18.52 -14.67
CA ILE A 341 7.09 17.21 -14.44
C ILE A 341 6.55 16.67 -15.75
N LYS A 342 6.95 15.44 -16.07
CA LYS A 342 6.32 14.66 -17.13
C LYS A 342 5.38 13.63 -16.49
N PRO A 343 4.05 13.82 -16.54
CA PRO A 343 3.11 12.82 -16.05
C PRO A 343 3.24 11.53 -16.87
N LEU A 344 3.13 10.38 -16.19
CA LEU A 344 3.18 9.06 -16.83
C LEU A 344 1.84 8.36 -16.72
N ASP A 345 1.25 8.33 -15.53
CA ASP A 345 -0.04 7.73 -15.24
C ASP A 345 -0.61 8.28 -13.93
N THR A 346 -1.93 8.43 -13.79
CA THR A 346 -2.54 8.97 -12.57
C THR A 346 -4.05 8.76 -12.53
N THR A 347 -4.58 8.50 -11.34
CA THR A 347 -6.03 8.52 -11.07
C THR A 347 -6.44 9.69 -10.17
N MET A 348 -5.48 10.53 -9.76
CA MET A 348 -5.72 11.63 -8.80
C MET A 348 -6.27 12.90 -9.46
N SER A 349 -6.99 13.72 -8.68
CA SER A 349 -7.34 15.10 -9.05
C SER A 349 -6.09 15.97 -9.38
N VAL A 350 -6.24 16.97 -10.25
CA VAL A 350 -5.13 17.88 -10.63
C VAL A 350 -4.56 18.63 -9.42
N ALA A 351 -5.41 19.03 -8.48
CA ALA A 351 -4.98 19.69 -7.24
C ALA A 351 -4.06 18.79 -6.41
N LYS A 352 -4.42 17.50 -6.26
CA LYS A 352 -3.62 16.50 -5.54
C LYS A 352 -2.31 16.22 -6.27
N GLN A 353 -2.35 16.10 -7.60
CA GLN A 353 -1.16 15.95 -8.44
C GLN A 353 -0.16 17.09 -8.22
N ALA A 354 -0.62 18.35 -8.32
CA ALA A 354 0.23 19.52 -8.15
C ALA A 354 0.90 19.53 -6.76
N HIS A 355 0.14 19.29 -5.69
CA HIS A 355 0.67 19.27 -4.33
C HIS A 355 1.72 18.16 -4.12
N ILE A 356 1.49 16.96 -4.66
CA ILE A 356 2.43 15.83 -4.60
C ILE A 356 3.70 16.14 -5.39
N THR A 357 3.57 16.68 -6.60
CA THR A 357 4.72 16.99 -7.44
C THR A 357 5.56 18.12 -6.88
N ASP A 358 4.93 19.17 -6.34
CA ASP A 358 5.63 20.29 -5.70
C ASP A 358 6.45 19.81 -4.52
N LYS A 359 5.86 18.92 -3.70
CA LYS A 359 6.59 18.34 -2.56
C LYS A 359 7.76 17.48 -3.02
N PHE A 360 7.58 16.69 -4.07
CA PHE A 360 8.67 15.89 -4.62
C PHE A 360 9.81 16.76 -5.15
N ILE A 361 9.51 17.84 -5.87
CA ILE A 361 10.50 18.79 -6.40
C ILE A 361 11.26 19.44 -5.24
N GLU A 362 10.57 19.90 -4.20
CA GLU A 362 11.18 20.47 -2.99
C GLU A 362 12.21 19.49 -2.40
N LEU A 363 11.79 18.23 -2.16
CA LEU A 363 12.63 17.19 -1.58
C LEU A 363 13.79 16.79 -2.49
N ALA A 364 13.57 16.70 -3.80
CA ALA A 364 14.60 16.34 -4.78
C ALA A 364 15.69 17.43 -4.87
N LYS A 365 15.31 18.70 -4.75
CA LYS A 365 16.26 19.83 -4.74
C LYS A 365 17.20 19.78 -3.54
N GLU A 366 16.73 19.37 -2.36
CA GLU A 366 17.55 19.22 -1.15
C GLU A 366 18.72 18.23 -1.31
N VAL A 367 18.55 17.21 -2.16
CA VAL A 367 19.51 16.12 -2.35
C VAL A 367 20.15 16.14 -3.74
N SER A 368 19.92 17.19 -4.52
CA SER A 368 20.41 17.34 -5.89
C SER A 368 21.93 17.19 -6.03
N SER A 369 22.68 17.49 -4.96
CA SER A 369 24.14 17.37 -4.91
C SER A 369 24.65 15.95 -4.66
N ASP A 370 23.80 15.02 -4.18
CA ASP A 370 24.19 13.65 -3.84
C ASP A 370 23.06 12.64 -4.14
N PRO A 371 23.12 11.99 -5.31
CA PRO A 371 22.14 10.98 -5.72
C PRO A 371 21.98 9.81 -4.73
N HIS A 372 22.99 9.49 -3.92
CA HIS A 372 22.88 8.43 -2.92
C HIS A 372 21.87 8.74 -1.80
N LYS A 373 21.45 10.00 -1.67
CA LYS A 373 20.45 10.45 -0.68
C LYS A 373 19.00 10.34 -1.18
N MET A 374 18.74 9.80 -2.36
CA MET A 374 17.36 9.59 -2.85
C MET A 374 16.52 8.68 -1.94
N ASN A 375 17.15 7.80 -1.14
CA ASN A 375 16.46 7.07 -0.08
C ASN A 375 15.78 8.00 0.94
N GLN A 376 16.39 9.14 1.24
CA GLN A 376 15.81 10.14 2.15
C GLN A 376 14.59 10.80 1.53
N VAL A 377 14.61 11.05 0.21
CA VAL A 377 13.44 11.57 -0.52
C VAL A 377 12.30 10.58 -0.46
N ALA A 378 12.54 9.30 -0.78
CA ALA A 378 11.50 8.27 -0.69
C ALA A 378 10.89 8.18 0.73
N ALA A 379 11.72 8.27 1.79
CA ALA A 379 11.27 8.26 3.17
C ALA A 379 10.47 9.50 3.59
N LYS A 380 10.96 10.70 3.24
CA LYS A 380 10.26 11.96 3.52
C LYS A 380 8.94 12.04 2.73
N MET A 381 8.95 11.58 1.49
CA MET A 381 7.76 11.54 0.63
C MET A 381 6.70 10.59 1.18
N LYS A 382 7.09 9.37 1.61
CA LYS A 382 6.14 8.45 2.26
C LYS A 382 5.54 9.08 3.52
N ARG A 383 6.37 9.69 4.38
CA ARG A 383 5.88 10.35 5.60
C ARG A 383 4.89 11.46 5.28
N PHE A 384 5.22 12.32 4.33
CA PHE A 384 4.34 13.39 3.87
C PHE A 384 3.00 12.83 3.38
N LEU A 385 3.02 11.81 2.51
CA LEU A 385 1.81 11.22 1.97
C LEU A 385 0.96 10.54 3.06
N ASP A 386 1.60 9.82 3.99
CA ASP A 386 0.91 9.19 5.13
C ASP A 386 0.26 10.23 6.06
N GLU A 387 0.90 11.38 6.26
CA GLU A 387 0.41 12.48 7.12
C GLU A 387 -0.71 13.30 6.46
N GLN A 388 -0.62 13.55 5.15
CA GLN A 388 -1.58 14.40 4.43
C GLN A 388 -2.79 13.62 3.91
N TYR A 389 -2.58 12.39 3.43
CA TYR A 389 -3.58 11.65 2.65
C TYR A 389 -3.88 10.27 3.24
N GLY A 390 -3.63 10.09 4.54
CA GLY A 390 -3.84 8.83 5.26
C GLY A 390 -2.74 7.81 5.01
N ARG A 391 -2.68 6.79 5.86
CA ARG A 391 -1.56 5.85 5.95
C ARG A 391 -1.54 4.80 4.83
N VAL A 392 -0.39 4.11 4.74
CA VAL A 392 -0.13 2.93 3.89
C VAL A 392 0.15 3.32 2.43
N TRP A 393 0.88 4.42 2.26
CA TRP A 393 1.48 4.78 0.98
C TRP A 393 2.70 3.92 0.66
N GLN A 394 2.80 3.56 -0.61
CA GLN A 394 3.95 2.96 -1.25
C GLN A 394 4.62 4.05 -2.08
N VAL A 395 5.94 4.17 -1.93
CA VAL A 395 6.75 5.16 -2.65
C VAL A 395 7.94 4.45 -3.26
N ILE A 396 8.08 4.56 -4.58
CA ILE A 396 9.25 4.10 -5.32
C ILE A 396 9.80 5.28 -6.13
N VAL A 397 11.09 5.52 -5.97
CA VAL A 397 11.87 6.44 -6.79
C VAL A 397 12.89 5.60 -7.55
N LEU A 398 12.93 5.66 -8.87
CA LEU A 398 13.84 4.85 -9.67
C LEU A 398 14.46 5.63 -10.83
N ALA A 399 15.62 5.18 -11.27
CA ALA A 399 16.31 5.63 -12.47
C ALA A 399 16.56 4.41 -13.36
N GLY A 400 15.69 4.22 -14.36
CA GLY A 400 15.66 3.05 -15.23
C GLY A 400 14.26 2.78 -15.79
N SER A 401 14.03 1.53 -16.20
CA SER A 401 12.74 1.06 -16.71
C SER A 401 11.98 0.30 -15.63
N TYR A 402 10.65 0.27 -15.73
CA TYR A 402 9.81 -0.49 -14.81
C TYR A 402 8.58 -1.09 -15.53
N TRP A 403 8.07 -2.16 -14.95
CA TRP A 403 6.81 -2.81 -15.27
C TRP A 403 6.12 -3.10 -13.95
N ILE A 404 4.88 -2.68 -13.80
CA ILE A 404 4.21 -2.71 -12.50
C ILE A 404 2.77 -3.16 -12.66
N ASN A 405 2.33 -4.01 -11.73
CA ASN A 405 0.92 -4.28 -11.51
C ASN A 405 0.66 -4.27 -9.99
N TYR A 406 -0.29 -3.44 -9.58
CA TYR A 406 -0.50 -3.10 -8.18
C TYR A 406 -1.98 -2.86 -7.89
N SER A 407 -2.35 -2.99 -6.62
CA SER A 407 -3.70 -2.69 -6.15
C SER A 407 -3.65 -1.40 -5.35
N HIS A 408 -4.47 -0.42 -5.67
CA HIS A 408 -4.51 0.86 -4.98
C HIS A 408 -5.94 1.23 -4.54
N ALA A 409 -6.03 2.16 -3.60
CA ALA A 409 -7.26 2.85 -3.28
C ALA A 409 -7.67 3.77 -4.44
N PRO A 410 -8.98 3.96 -4.68
CA PRO A 410 -9.45 4.85 -5.74
C PRO A 410 -8.85 6.25 -5.62
N PHE A 411 -8.43 6.81 -6.77
CA PHE A 411 -7.91 8.17 -6.91
C PHE A 411 -6.67 8.49 -6.07
N LEU A 412 -5.93 7.47 -5.66
CA LEU A 412 -4.75 7.59 -4.80
C LEU A 412 -3.54 6.88 -5.43
N SER A 413 -3.36 7.08 -6.74
CA SER A 413 -2.27 6.52 -7.55
C SER A 413 -1.75 7.55 -8.54
N MET A 414 -0.42 7.73 -8.58
CA MET A 414 0.25 8.66 -9.49
C MET A 414 1.67 8.19 -9.83
N GLN A 415 2.04 8.35 -11.10
CA GLN A 415 3.33 8.06 -11.67
C GLN A 415 3.78 9.27 -12.49
N PHE A 416 4.98 9.77 -12.22
CA PHE A 416 5.52 10.94 -12.92
C PHE A 416 7.04 10.89 -12.99
N GLN A 417 7.59 11.59 -13.98
CA GLN A 417 9.03 11.74 -14.18
C GLN A 417 9.48 13.17 -13.84
N TYR A 418 10.57 13.27 -13.10
CA TYR A 418 11.28 14.50 -12.78
C TYR A 418 12.78 14.33 -13.07
N GLY A 419 13.25 14.94 -14.15
CA GLY A 419 14.62 14.75 -14.63
C GLY A 419 14.93 13.26 -14.89
N PRO A 420 16.00 12.69 -14.29
CA PRO A 420 16.37 11.28 -14.48
C PRO A 420 15.55 10.32 -13.61
N TYR A 421 14.69 10.82 -12.72
CA TYR A 421 13.97 9.99 -11.76
C TYR A 421 12.51 9.82 -12.15
N ILE A 422 12.02 8.60 -12.00
CA ILE A 422 10.61 8.25 -12.06
C ILE A 422 10.15 8.04 -10.62
N CYS A 423 9.05 8.70 -10.25
CA CYS A 423 8.40 8.58 -8.96
C CYS A 423 7.05 7.88 -9.15
N ILE A 424 6.85 6.80 -8.41
CA ILE A 424 5.63 5.99 -8.41
C ILE A 424 5.09 5.99 -6.98
N VAL A 425 3.90 6.54 -6.79
CA VAL A 425 3.26 6.67 -5.49
C VAL A 425 1.83 6.16 -5.55
N TRP A 426 1.45 5.31 -4.59
CA TRP A 426 0.07 4.89 -4.44
C TRP A 426 -0.26 4.50 -3.01
N ARG A 427 -1.52 4.67 -2.61
CA ARG A 427 -2.04 4.17 -1.33
C ARG A 427 -2.78 2.87 -1.57
N THR A 428 -2.60 1.89 -0.68
CA THR A 428 -3.42 0.67 -0.69
C THR A 428 -4.54 0.79 0.33
N THR A 429 -5.76 0.35 -0.02
CA THR A 429 -6.92 0.38 0.88
C THR A 429 -6.67 -0.45 2.15
N ILE A 430 -7.00 0.12 3.30
CA ILE A 430 -7.19 -0.62 4.56
C ILE A 430 -8.71 -0.71 4.74
N ASN A 431 -9.31 -1.87 4.48
CA ASN A 431 -10.78 -2.02 4.57
C ASN A 431 -11.23 -2.40 5.97
#